data_AF-A0A939F189-F1
#
_entry.id   AF-A0A939F189-F1
#
_cell.length_a   1.000
_cell.length_b   1.000
_cell.length_c   1.000
_cell.angle_alpha   90.00
_cell.angle_beta   90.00
_cell.angle_gamma   90.00
#
_symmetry.space_group_name_H-M   'P 1'
#
loop_
_entity.id
_entity.type
_entity.pdbx_description
1 polymer ?
#
loop_
_entity_poly.entity_id
_entity_poly.type
_entity_poly.pdbx_seq_one_letter_code
_entity_poly.pdbx_strand_id
1 'polypeptide(L)'
;MFDIPLPEDARLDIAKLTAVFGDTTNSYKFYWLLAILESLEISSNNRVTLRELSLLMMAGVWYPLDYFKLSFGKQDGFKPIADTISSYLTVDNRPTAPSLLAQLKLSLSSTELEMLYKQVGELLRWVPYRFIRPFFASETRGLPEHKVNGRIAELAATSARAPYRLTNGAIEIHDAWADYLRSHSSILGVV
;
A
#
# COMPACT_ATOMS: atom_id res chain seq x y z
N MET A 1 -10.88 9.68 15.52
CA MET A 1 -10.78 9.20 14.12
C MET A 1 -10.91 10.45 13.26
N PHE A 2 -9.94 10.71 12.39
CA PHE A 2 -9.68 12.02 11.77
C PHE A 2 -10.92 12.66 11.11
N ASP A 3 -11.37 13.80 11.65
CA ASP A 3 -12.47 14.63 11.14
C ASP A 3 -11.99 15.69 10.12
N ILE A 4 -10.77 15.55 9.60
CA ILE A 4 -10.27 16.45 8.56
C ILE A 4 -10.71 15.86 7.22
N PRO A 5 -11.68 16.49 6.51
CA PRO A 5 -12.06 16.04 5.19
C PRO A 5 -10.84 16.12 4.26
N LEU A 6 -10.65 15.08 3.45
CA LEU A 6 -9.63 15.11 2.40
C LEU A 6 -9.92 16.27 1.44
N PRO A 7 -8.90 16.96 0.92
CA PRO A 7 -9.09 18.03 -0.07
C PRO A 7 -9.93 17.53 -1.25
N GLU A 8 -10.96 18.28 -1.64
CA GLU A 8 -11.82 17.91 -2.77
C GLU A 8 -11.11 18.13 -4.11
N ASP A 9 -11.42 17.32 -5.11
CA ASP A 9 -10.96 17.50 -6.50
C ASP A 9 -12.10 17.17 -7.46
N ALA A 10 -12.48 18.14 -8.30
CA ALA A 10 -13.62 18.00 -9.21
C ALA A 10 -13.47 16.87 -10.25
N ARG A 11 -12.25 16.36 -10.45
CA ARG A 11 -11.94 15.26 -11.38
C ARG A 11 -12.10 13.89 -10.73
N LEU A 12 -12.12 13.82 -9.40
CA LEU A 12 -11.94 12.58 -8.63
C LEU A 12 -13.09 12.31 -7.66
N ASP A 13 -13.34 11.04 -7.36
CA ASP A 13 -14.31 10.64 -6.34
C ASP A 13 -13.64 10.51 -4.97
N ILE A 14 -13.39 11.66 -4.33
CA ILE A 14 -12.69 11.74 -3.03
C ILE A 14 -13.50 11.05 -1.93
N ALA A 15 -14.84 11.10 -1.99
CA ALA A 15 -15.71 10.39 -1.06
C ALA A 15 -15.45 8.86 -1.08
N LYS A 16 -15.17 8.28 -2.25
CA LYS A 16 -14.78 6.86 -2.34
C LYS A 16 -13.41 6.59 -1.77
N LEU A 17 -12.44 7.49 -1.95
CA LEU A 17 -11.13 7.36 -1.30
C LEU A 17 -11.28 7.38 0.23
N THR A 18 -12.07 8.31 0.77
CA THR A 18 -12.40 8.35 2.21
C THR A 18 -13.07 7.05 2.67
N ALA A 19 -14.00 6.51 1.88
CA ALA A 19 -14.68 5.26 2.19
C ALA A 19 -13.76 4.03 2.22
N VAL A 20 -12.57 4.07 1.57
CA VAL A 20 -11.55 3.01 1.69
C VAL A 20 -11.18 2.79 3.16
N PHE A 21 -11.11 3.87 3.93
CA PHE A 21 -10.71 3.88 5.34
C PHE A 21 -11.88 3.87 6.33
N GLY A 22 -13.12 3.74 5.85
CA GLY A 22 -14.30 3.66 6.71
C GLY A 22 -14.34 2.41 7.60
N ASP A 23 -13.58 1.38 7.25
CA ASP A 23 -13.34 0.20 8.08
C ASP A 23 -11.85 0.14 8.46
N THR A 24 -11.56 0.49 9.71
CA THR A 24 -10.21 0.61 10.29
C THR A 24 -9.66 -0.71 10.83
N THR A 25 -10.40 -1.82 10.72
CA THR A 25 -9.94 -3.15 11.18
C THR A 25 -8.71 -3.67 10.45
N ASN A 26 -8.34 -3.05 9.33
CA ASN A 26 -7.32 -3.52 8.42
C ASN A 26 -6.29 -2.43 8.11
N SER A 27 -5.20 -2.40 8.86
CA SER A 27 -4.13 -1.39 8.70
C SER A 27 -3.47 -1.44 7.31
N TYR A 28 -3.66 -2.53 6.55
CA TYR A 28 -2.99 -2.70 5.25
C TYR A 28 -3.39 -1.67 4.22
N LYS A 29 -4.61 -1.14 4.28
CA LYS A 29 -5.05 -0.10 3.34
C LYS A 29 -4.27 1.20 3.58
N PHE A 30 -3.95 1.47 4.86
CA PHE A 30 -3.19 2.65 5.24
C PHE A 30 -1.75 2.54 4.73
N TYR A 31 -1.06 1.45 5.06
CA TYR A 31 0.30 1.22 4.57
C TYR A 31 0.38 1.10 3.05
N TRP A 32 -0.66 0.60 2.38
CA TRP A 32 -0.73 0.59 0.92
C TRP A 32 -0.77 2.00 0.34
N LEU A 33 -1.57 2.91 0.93
CA LEU A 33 -1.59 4.31 0.52
C LEU A 33 -0.23 4.98 0.78
N LEU A 34 0.36 4.78 1.96
CA LEU A 34 1.68 5.33 2.29
C LEU A 34 2.76 4.85 1.30
N ALA A 35 2.76 3.56 0.94
CA ALA A 35 3.68 3.01 -0.05
C ALA A 35 3.49 3.63 -1.45
N ILE A 36 2.25 3.93 -1.84
CA ILE A 36 1.98 4.65 -3.10
C ILE A 36 2.54 6.08 -3.02
N LEU A 37 2.29 6.80 -1.93
CA LEU A 37 2.78 8.18 -1.74
C LEU A 37 4.31 8.23 -1.80
N GLU A 38 4.98 7.38 -1.00
CA GLU A 38 6.44 7.30 -0.98
C GLU A 38 7.01 6.94 -2.37
N SER A 39 6.36 6.02 -3.09
CA SER A 39 6.75 5.71 -4.47
C SER A 39 6.64 6.90 -5.43
N LEU A 40 5.58 7.71 -5.30
CA LEU A 40 5.35 8.89 -6.15
C LEU A 40 6.29 10.06 -5.81
N GLU A 41 6.82 10.10 -4.59
CA GLU A 41 7.85 11.05 -4.16
C GLU A 41 9.24 10.64 -4.67
N ILE A 42 9.56 9.34 -4.64
CA ILE A 42 10.84 8.81 -5.12
C ILE A 42 10.94 8.89 -6.66
N SER A 43 9.82 8.75 -7.38
CA SER A 43 9.80 8.67 -8.84
C SER A 43 8.67 9.47 -9.47
N SER A 44 8.96 10.12 -10.60
CA SER A 44 7.95 10.75 -11.45
C SER A 44 7.12 9.73 -12.25
N ASN A 45 7.51 8.45 -12.26
CA ASN A 45 6.78 7.40 -12.95
C ASN A 45 5.50 7.01 -12.18
N ASN A 46 4.35 7.03 -12.85
CA ASN A 46 3.07 6.63 -12.28
C ASN A 46 2.86 5.10 -12.28
N ARG A 47 3.81 4.33 -12.85
CA ARG A 47 3.83 2.87 -12.80
C ARG A 47 4.75 2.37 -11.70
N VAL A 48 4.21 1.57 -10.78
CA VAL A 48 4.94 1.03 -9.62
C VAL A 48 4.74 -0.48 -9.54
N THR A 49 5.82 -1.24 -9.37
CA THR A 49 5.71 -2.70 -9.25
C THR A 49 5.12 -3.11 -7.91
N LEU A 50 4.40 -4.23 -7.88
CA LEU A 50 3.87 -4.80 -6.63
C LEU A 50 5.02 -5.21 -5.69
N ARG A 51 6.19 -5.57 -6.24
CA ARG A 51 7.40 -5.87 -5.46
C ARG A 51 7.92 -4.64 -4.72
N GLU A 52 8.02 -3.50 -5.40
CA GLU A 52 8.41 -2.23 -4.78
C GLU A 52 7.41 -1.80 -3.71
N LEU A 53 6.12 -1.81 -4.01
CA LEU A 53 5.07 -1.45 -3.05
C LEU A 53 5.10 -2.36 -1.81
N SER A 54 5.30 -3.66 -2.01
CA SER A 54 5.42 -4.62 -0.89
C SER A 54 6.57 -4.24 0.04
N LEU A 55 7.72 -3.85 -0.51
CA LEU A 55 8.89 -3.47 0.28
C LEU A 55 8.74 -2.12 0.99
N LEU A 56 8.05 -1.16 0.36
CA LEU A 56 7.70 0.12 1.00
C LEU A 56 6.73 -0.10 2.17
N MET A 57 5.68 -0.91 1.96
CA MET A 57 4.75 -1.28 3.04
C MET A 57 5.46 -1.94 4.22
N MET A 58 6.37 -2.86 3.92
CA MET A 58 7.23 -3.52 4.90
C MET A 58 8.08 -2.54 5.70
N ALA A 59 8.80 -1.66 5.01
CA ALA A 59 9.65 -0.69 5.65
C ALA A 59 8.84 0.25 6.57
N GLY A 60 7.66 0.69 6.10
CA GLY A 60 6.75 1.54 6.86
C GLY A 60 6.16 0.85 8.09
N VAL A 61 5.89 -0.45 8.02
CA VAL A 61 5.22 -1.18 9.12
C VAL A 61 6.17 -1.70 10.19
N TRP A 62 7.44 -1.89 9.85
CA TRP A 62 8.42 -2.51 10.74
C TRP A 62 8.64 -1.72 12.04
N TYR A 63 8.83 -0.39 11.96
CA TYR A 63 9.07 0.43 13.16
C TYR A 63 7.89 0.38 14.14
N PRO A 64 6.63 0.63 13.73
CA PRO A 64 5.46 0.46 14.61
C PRO A 64 5.40 -0.91 15.31
N LEU A 65 5.59 -1.99 14.58
CA LEU A 65 5.34 -3.35 15.09
C LEU A 65 6.52 -3.97 15.83
N ASP A 66 7.75 -3.72 15.36
CA ASP A 66 8.94 -4.37 15.92
C ASP A 66 9.81 -3.42 16.73
N TYR A 67 9.91 -2.15 16.39
CA TYR A 67 10.66 -1.20 17.23
C TYR A 67 9.81 -0.68 18.39
N PHE A 68 8.64 -0.13 18.11
CA PHE A 68 7.73 0.44 19.10
C PHE A 68 6.78 -0.58 19.75
N LYS A 69 6.75 -1.81 19.25
CA LYS A 69 5.92 -2.93 19.76
C LYS A 69 4.42 -2.59 19.86
N LEU A 70 3.92 -1.79 18.93
CA LEU A 70 2.49 -1.50 18.81
C LEU A 70 1.72 -2.76 18.38
N SER A 71 0.47 -2.86 18.82
CA SER A 71 -0.44 -3.93 18.41
C SER A 71 -1.48 -3.39 17.44
N PHE A 72 -1.52 -3.94 16.23
CA PHE A 72 -2.56 -3.63 15.23
C PHE A 72 -3.82 -4.48 15.39
N GLY A 73 -3.92 -5.23 16.49
CA GLY A 73 -5.00 -6.17 16.74
C GLY A 73 -4.68 -7.57 16.23
N LYS A 74 -5.39 -8.55 16.79
CA LYS A 74 -5.11 -9.98 16.58
C LYS A 74 -5.37 -10.48 15.16
N GLN A 75 -6.16 -9.74 14.39
CA GLN A 75 -6.53 -10.09 13.02
C GLN A 75 -5.61 -9.44 11.97
N ASP A 76 -4.70 -8.57 12.39
CA ASP A 76 -3.84 -7.85 11.46
C ASP A 76 -2.68 -8.72 10.97
N GLY A 77 -2.53 -8.77 9.64
CA GLY A 77 -1.57 -9.64 8.95
C GLY A 77 -0.13 -9.11 8.89
N PHE A 78 0.16 -7.93 9.46
CA PHE A 78 1.51 -7.35 9.37
C PHE A 78 2.50 -7.82 10.41
N LYS A 79 2.06 -8.39 11.54
CA LYS A 79 3.02 -8.92 12.51
C LYS A 79 3.95 -9.98 11.88
N PRO A 80 3.45 -10.96 11.12
CA PRO A 80 4.30 -11.86 10.33
C PRO A 80 5.25 -11.14 9.35
N ILE A 81 4.82 -10.01 8.77
CA ILE A 81 5.65 -9.21 7.86
C ILE A 81 6.83 -8.59 8.62
N ALA A 82 6.57 -7.97 9.77
CA ALA A 82 7.61 -7.37 10.59
C ALA A 82 8.60 -8.44 11.12
N ASP A 83 8.08 -9.58 11.56
CA ASP A 83 8.91 -10.70 12.02
C ASP A 83 9.80 -11.26 10.89
N THR A 84 9.29 -11.29 9.66
CA THR A 84 10.07 -11.68 8.47
C THR A 84 11.27 -10.76 8.31
N ILE A 85 11.09 -9.44 8.36
CA ILE A 85 12.21 -8.48 8.23
C ILE A 85 13.26 -8.69 9.32
N SER A 86 12.83 -8.81 10.59
CA SER A 86 13.73 -9.01 11.72
C SER A 86 14.49 -10.35 11.65
N SER A 87 14.00 -11.31 10.85
CA SER A 87 14.73 -12.56 10.58
C SER A 87 15.86 -12.42 9.56
N TYR A 88 15.80 -11.41 8.69
CA TYR A 88 16.80 -11.15 7.65
C TYR A 88 17.86 -10.12 8.07
N LEU A 89 17.49 -9.18 8.95
CA LEU A 89 18.36 -8.06 9.29
C LEU A 89 18.11 -7.58 10.73
N THR A 90 19.20 -7.34 11.46
CA THR A 90 19.17 -6.47 12.64
C THR A 90 19.20 -5.02 12.19
N VAL A 91 18.08 -4.31 12.34
CA VAL A 91 17.93 -2.93 11.87
C VAL A 91 18.78 -1.97 12.70
N ASP A 92 19.56 -1.13 12.03
CA ASP A 92 20.28 -0.01 12.64
C ASP A 92 19.31 1.17 12.85
N ASN A 93 19.06 1.49 14.12
CA ASN A 93 18.13 2.53 14.53
C ASN A 93 18.83 3.82 14.96
N ARG A 94 20.13 3.98 14.68
CA ARG A 94 20.84 5.23 14.98
C ARG A 94 20.21 6.38 14.18
N PRO A 95 20.18 7.63 14.71
CA PRO A 95 19.64 8.78 13.98
C PRO A 95 20.31 9.05 12.62
N THR A 96 21.55 8.60 12.44
CA THR A 96 22.33 8.73 11.20
C THR A 96 22.27 7.48 10.31
N ALA A 97 21.52 6.45 10.71
CA ALA A 97 21.37 5.23 9.93
C ALA A 97 20.60 5.51 8.62
N PRO A 98 20.90 4.78 7.53
CA PRO A 98 20.07 4.81 6.33
C PRO A 98 18.63 4.38 6.65
N SER A 99 17.67 4.74 5.78
CA SER A 99 16.30 4.22 5.90
C SER A 99 16.28 2.69 5.89
N LEU A 100 15.30 2.07 6.55
CA LEU A 100 15.15 0.61 6.55
C LEU A 100 15.13 0.03 5.13
N LEU A 101 14.49 0.71 4.19
CA LEU A 101 14.51 0.33 2.77
C LEU A 101 15.95 0.27 2.21
N ALA A 102 16.76 1.28 2.50
CA ALA A 102 18.16 1.31 2.09
C ALA A 102 18.97 0.21 2.78
N GLN A 103 18.76 -0.01 4.09
CA GLN A 103 19.41 -1.09 4.82
C GLN A 103 19.08 -2.47 4.22
N LEU A 104 17.81 -2.75 3.92
CA LEU A 104 17.39 -3.99 3.28
C LEU A 104 18.06 -4.20 1.91
N LYS A 105 18.14 -3.15 1.09
CA LYS A 105 18.78 -3.22 -0.23
C LYS A 105 20.29 -3.37 -0.18
N LEU A 106 20.94 -2.87 0.87
CA LEU A 106 22.40 -2.92 1.05
C LEU A 106 22.87 -4.20 1.76
N SER A 107 22.07 -4.71 2.70
CA SER A 107 22.46 -5.82 3.57
C SER A 107 22.06 -7.20 3.02
N LEU A 108 21.05 -7.28 2.16
CA LEU A 108 20.57 -8.56 1.62
C LEU A 108 21.18 -8.85 0.25
N SER A 109 21.56 -10.10 0.04
CA SER A 109 21.89 -10.60 -1.31
C SER A 109 20.66 -10.56 -2.22
N SER A 110 20.89 -10.60 -3.54
CA SER A 110 19.79 -10.65 -4.52
C SER A 110 18.85 -11.83 -4.29
N THR A 111 19.37 -12.97 -3.84
CA THR A 111 18.57 -14.17 -3.53
C THR A 111 17.69 -13.96 -2.30
N GLU A 112 18.24 -13.39 -1.22
CA GLU A 112 17.48 -13.09 0.00
C GLU A 112 16.40 -12.05 -0.27
N LEU A 113 16.72 -11.02 -1.04
CA LEU A 113 15.77 -10.00 -1.44
C LEU A 113 14.61 -10.58 -2.28
N GLU A 114 14.90 -11.52 -3.20
CA GLU A 114 13.85 -12.23 -3.95
C GLU A 114 12.98 -13.14 -3.07
N MET A 115 13.56 -13.83 -2.08
CA MET A 115 12.78 -14.60 -1.11
C MET A 115 11.86 -13.71 -0.29
N LEU A 116 12.37 -12.57 0.16
CA LEU A 116 11.62 -11.55 0.90
C LEU A 116 10.46 -11.01 0.07
N TYR A 117 10.71 -10.65 -1.20
CA TYR A 117 9.66 -10.20 -2.12
C TYR A 117 8.56 -11.23 -2.30
N LYS A 118 8.92 -12.52 -2.43
CA LYS A 118 7.94 -13.59 -2.58
C LYS A 118 7.07 -13.76 -1.33
N GLN A 119 7.69 -13.82 -0.16
CA GLN A 119 6.98 -14.01 1.12
C GLN A 119 5.99 -12.88 1.37
N VAL A 120 6.42 -11.64 1.19
CA VAL A 120 5.56 -10.48 1.44
C VAL A 120 4.54 -10.28 0.33
N GLY A 121 4.93 -10.50 -0.92
CA GLY A 121 4.01 -10.45 -2.05
C GLY A 121 2.81 -11.38 -1.86
N GLU A 122 3.03 -12.59 -1.32
CA GLU A 122 1.94 -13.51 -0.98
C GLU A 122 1.01 -12.98 0.12
N LEU A 123 1.56 -12.33 1.15
CA LEU A 123 0.78 -11.74 2.25
C LEU A 123 -0.07 -10.56 1.78
N LEU A 124 0.45 -9.78 0.81
CA LEU A 124 -0.17 -8.55 0.33
C LEU A 124 -0.93 -8.72 -0.99
N ARG A 125 -1.00 -9.92 -1.57
CA ARG A 125 -1.55 -10.17 -2.93
C ARG A 125 -2.97 -9.65 -3.16
N TRP A 126 -3.79 -9.56 -2.11
CA TRP A 126 -5.17 -9.08 -2.20
C TRP A 126 -5.33 -7.59 -1.96
N VAL A 127 -4.31 -6.93 -1.42
CA VAL A 127 -4.35 -5.51 -1.04
C VAL A 127 -4.70 -4.61 -2.22
N PRO A 128 -4.11 -4.77 -3.43
CA PRO A 128 -4.43 -3.91 -4.56
C PRO A 128 -5.93 -3.93 -4.91
N TYR A 129 -6.53 -5.12 -4.90
CA TYR A 129 -7.95 -5.27 -5.22
C TYR A 129 -8.84 -4.71 -4.12
N ARG A 130 -8.54 -5.03 -2.86
CA ARG A 130 -9.34 -4.60 -1.71
C ARG A 130 -9.31 -3.09 -1.50
N PHE A 131 -8.19 -2.45 -1.83
CA PHE A 131 -8.04 -1.00 -1.74
C PHE A 131 -8.99 -0.28 -2.70
N ILE A 132 -9.09 -0.72 -3.96
CA ILE A 132 -9.95 -0.06 -4.95
C ILE A 132 -11.38 -0.59 -5.03
N ARG A 133 -11.72 -1.68 -4.31
CA ARG A 133 -13.08 -2.25 -4.27
C ARG A 133 -14.19 -1.21 -4.01
N PRO A 134 -14.04 -0.24 -3.08
CA PRO A 134 -15.11 0.74 -2.80
C PRO A 134 -15.52 1.57 -4.04
N PHE A 135 -14.59 1.81 -4.97
CA PHE A 135 -14.86 2.51 -6.22
C PHE A 135 -15.79 1.72 -7.15
N PHE A 136 -15.95 0.40 -6.93
CA PHE A 136 -16.78 -0.51 -7.71
C PHE A 136 -17.78 -1.29 -6.84
N ALA A 137 -18.23 -0.68 -5.75
CA ALA A 137 -19.07 -1.34 -4.75
C ALA A 137 -20.43 -1.81 -5.30
N SER A 138 -21.02 -1.09 -6.26
CA SER A 138 -22.26 -1.47 -6.92
C SER A 138 -22.08 -2.72 -7.78
N GLU A 139 -20.99 -2.77 -8.55
CA GLU A 139 -20.69 -3.81 -9.53
C GLU A 139 -20.18 -5.10 -8.88
N THR A 140 -19.66 -5.00 -7.64
CA THR A 140 -19.15 -6.13 -6.87
C THR A 140 -20.14 -6.64 -5.82
N ARG A 141 -21.30 -6.00 -5.67
CA ARG A 141 -22.32 -6.37 -4.67
C ARG A 141 -22.90 -7.75 -4.97
N GLY A 142 -22.92 -8.61 -3.95
CA GLY A 142 -23.50 -9.96 -4.04
C GLY A 142 -22.66 -10.97 -4.83
N LEU A 143 -21.47 -10.59 -5.32
CA LEU A 143 -20.57 -11.54 -5.97
C LEU A 143 -19.94 -12.49 -4.93
N PRO A 144 -19.75 -13.77 -5.28
CA PRO A 144 -18.92 -14.68 -4.48
C PRO A 144 -17.49 -14.13 -4.35
N GLU A 145 -16.90 -14.23 -3.16
CA GLU A 145 -15.58 -13.62 -2.84
C GLU A 145 -14.48 -14.03 -3.84
N HIS A 146 -14.47 -15.29 -4.30
CA HIS A 146 -13.49 -15.78 -5.27
C HIS A 146 -13.60 -15.10 -6.66
N LYS A 147 -14.71 -14.44 -6.99
CA LYS A 147 -14.91 -13.70 -8.24
C LYS A 147 -14.65 -12.20 -8.11
N VAL A 148 -14.61 -11.67 -6.88
CA VAL A 148 -14.55 -10.22 -6.63
C VAL A 148 -13.28 -9.61 -7.22
N ASN A 149 -12.11 -10.22 -6.98
CA ASN A 149 -10.83 -9.66 -7.43
C ASN A 149 -10.70 -9.65 -8.96
N GLY A 150 -11.14 -10.71 -9.63
CA GLY A 150 -11.19 -10.76 -11.09
C GLY A 150 -12.08 -9.66 -11.66
N ARG A 151 -13.28 -9.48 -11.07
CA ARG A 151 -14.20 -8.42 -11.48
C ARG A 151 -13.64 -7.01 -11.26
N ILE A 152 -12.94 -6.79 -10.15
CA ILE A 152 -12.27 -5.50 -9.87
C ILE A 152 -11.19 -5.23 -10.91
N ALA A 153 -10.38 -6.23 -11.29
CA ALA A 153 -9.35 -6.09 -12.30
C ALA A 153 -9.93 -5.67 -13.66
N GLU A 154 -11.01 -6.34 -14.09
CA GLU A 154 -11.72 -6.01 -15.33
C GLU A 154 -12.22 -4.56 -15.31
N LEU A 155 -12.89 -4.15 -14.24
CA LEU A 155 -13.47 -2.80 -14.11
C LEU A 155 -12.40 -1.71 -14.06
N ALA A 156 -11.32 -1.94 -13.31
CA ALA A 156 -10.20 -1.01 -13.20
C ALA A 156 -9.42 -0.90 -14.52
N ALA A 157 -9.36 -1.95 -15.34
CA ALA A 157 -8.71 -1.89 -16.66
C ALA A 157 -9.43 -0.98 -17.65
N THR A 158 -10.76 -0.84 -17.53
CA THR A 158 -11.60 -0.06 -18.47
C THR A 158 -12.12 1.24 -17.88
N SER A 159 -11.67 1.65 -16.68
CA SER A 159 -12.17 2.84 -16.00
C SER A 159 -11.05 3.57 -15.25
N ALA A 160 -11.07 4.90 -15.30
CA ALA A 160 -10.19 5.76 -14.50
C ALA A 160 -10.82 6.22 -13.17
N ARG A 161 -11.94 5.60 -12.74
CA ARG A 161 -12.65 5.95 -11.50
C ARG A 161 -11.81 5.68 -10.25
N ALA A 162 -11.09 4.57 -10.25
CA ALA A 162 -10.21 4.18 -9.15
C ALA A 162 -8.84 4.86 -9.27
N PRO A 163 -8.04 4.92 -8.19
CA PRO A 163 -6.70 5.52 -8.20
C PRO A 163 -5.73 4.93 -9.24
N TYR A 164 -5.86 3.65 -9.51
CA TYR A 164 -4.99 2.93 -10.43
C TYR A 164 -5.71 1.76 -11.10
N ARG A 165 -5.11 1.30 -12.20
CA ARG A 165 -5.39 -0.01 -12.79
C ARG A 165 -4.29 -1.01 -12.45
N LEU A 166 -4.64 -2.29 -12.40
CA LEU A 166 -3.66 -3.36 -12.23
C LEU A 166 -3.07 -3.74 -13.60
N THR A 167 -1.76 -3.89 -13.65
CA THR A 167 -1.03 -4.44 -14.80
C THR A 167 -0.16 -5.60 -14.35
N ASN A 168 0.53 -6.27 -15.29
CA ASN A 168 1.28 -7.48 -14.98
C ASN A 168 2.37 -7.22 -13.91
N GLY A 169 2.10 -7.62 -12.67
CA GLY A 169 2.98 -7.43 -11.52
C GLY A 169 3.13 -5.97 -11.04
N ALA A 170 2.23 -5.06 -11.43
CA ALA A 170 2.32 -3.64 -11.09
C ALA A 170 0.95 -2.96 -10.99
N ILE A 171 0.96 -1.72 -10.50
CA ILE A 171 -0.15 -0.78 -10.66
C ILE A 171 0.29 0.37 -11.57
N GLU A 172 -0.66 0.93 -12.30
CA GLU A 172 -0.51 2.17 -13.05
C GLU A 172 -1.51 3.17 -12.50
N ILE A 173 -0.98 4.19 -11.82
CA ILE A 173 -1.75 5.25 -11.19
C ILE A 173 -2.20 6.22 -12.30
N HIS A 174 -3.48 6.57 -12.30
CA HIS A 174 -4.00 7.51 -13.29
C HIS A 174 -3.49 8.93 -13.01
N ASP A 175 -3.21 9.71 -14.06
CA ASP A 175 -2.54 11.01 -13.90
C ASP A 175 -3.28 11.97 -12.96
N ALA A 176 -4.61 12.08 -13.08
CA ALA A 176 -5.39 12.93 -12.18
C ALA A 176 -5.25 12.52 -10.69
N TRP A 177 -5.18 11.21 -10.43
CA TRP A 177 -4.91 10.69 -9.08
C TRP A 177 -3.46 10.92 -8.66
N ALA A 178 -2.50 10.72 -9.55
CA ALA A 178 -1.09 10.96 -9.24
C ALA A 178 -0.84 12.44 -8.91
N ASP A 179 -1.43 13.37 -9.66
CA ASP A 179 -1.40 14.81 -9.39
C ASP A 179 -1.95 15.11 -7.99
N TYR A 180 -3.14 14.57 -7.69
CA TYR A 180 -3.81 14.77 -6.41
C TYR A 180 -3.00 14.22 -5.23
N LEU A 181 -2.46 13.00 -5.37
CA LEU A 181 -1.69 12.35 -4.32
C LEU A 181 -0.37 13.09 -4.05
N ARG A 182 0.29 13.60 -5.09
CA ARG A 182 1.51 14.41 -4.93
C ARG A 182 1.23 15.77 -4.30
N SER A 183 0.17 16.46 -4.71
CA SER A 183 -0.16 17.79 -4.18
C SER A 183 -0.62 17.77 -2.73
N HIS A 184 -1.10 16.62 -2.24
CA HIS A 184 -1.60 16.46 -0.88
C HIS A 184 -0.83 15.42 -0.05
N SER A 185 0.39 15.05 -0.45
CA SER A 185 1.18 14.01 0.26
C SER A 185 1.43 14.38 1.72
N SER A 186 1.58 15.67 2.04
CA SER A 186 1.77 16.16 3.41
C SER A 186 0.53 16.01 4.31
N ILE A 187 -0.68 15.92 3.74
CA ILE A 187 -1.93 15.70 4.48
C ILE A 187 -2.23 14.20 4.56
N LEU A 188 -1.97 13.48 3.47
CA LEU A 188 -2.24 12.05 3.36
C LEU A 188 -1.18 11.18 4.07
N GLY A 189 0.06 11.68 4.20
CA GLY A 189 1.22 10.99 4.73
C GLY A 189 1.53 11.28 6.20
N VAL A 190 0.70 12.06 6.90
CA VAL A 190 0.91 12.31 8.34
C VAL A 190 0.72 11.02 9.13
N VAL A 191 1.82 10.52 9.69
CA VAL A 191 1.84 9.61 10.86
C VAL A 191 2.60 10.30 11.97
#